data_AF-R7A7I0-F1
#
_entry.id   AF-R7A7I0-F1
#
_cell.length_a   1.000
_cell.length_b   1.000
_cell.length_c   1.000
_cell.angle_alpha   90.00
_cell.angle_beta   90.00
_cell.angle_gamma   90.00
#
_symmetry.space_group_name_H-M   'P 1'
#
loop_
_entity.id
_entity.type
_entity.pdbx_description
1 polymer ?
#
loop_
_entity_poly.entity_id
_entity_poly.type
_entity_poly.pdbx_seq_one_letter_code
_entity_poly.pdbx_strand_id
1 'polypeptide(L)'
;MEVRPGANPVDVKTYDTARLRHDFLVQDLFNANEIKTIYSQIDRIIIGAAMPTDKVLTLEAGAELRAKYFLERREMGIINIGGKGTVTVDGKAYEFKYRDGMYVGMGAKEITFASADASDPAKFYFNSAPAHKTYPTVFIDPEKDILPQNKLELGTLEDANHRILRKYILPGQVESCQLEMGITSLEPGSVWNTMPCHTHDRRMEVYLYFEVPENAAVFHYMGEPTETRHIIMHNEEAVISPSWSIHSASATHAYSFIWGMVGENQDFDDMDGVDIKDLR
;
A
#
# COMPACT_ATOMS: atom_id res chain seq x y z
N MET A 1 10.32 7.23 -13.83
CA MET A 1 9.22 6.83 -12.93
C MET A 1 7.92 7.16 -13.63
N GLU A 2 6.91 6.29 -13.60
CA GLU A 2 5.59 6.66 -14.14
C GLU A 2 4.94 7.70 -13.21
N VAL A 3 4.35 8.77 -13.74
CA VAL A 3 3.76 9.86 -12.94
C VAL A 3 2.25 9.87 -13.11
N ARG A 4 1.52 9.73 -12.01
CA ARG A 4 0.06 9.90 -11.93
C ARG A 4 -0.25 11.31 -11.43
N PRO A 5 -0.98 12.14 -12.21
CA PRO A 5 -1.37 13.47 -11.75
C PRO A 5 -2.42 13.39 -10.63
N GLY A 6 -2.69 14.51 -9.97
CA GLY A 6 -3.85 14.64 -9.10
C GLY A 6 -5.17 14.50 -9.89
N ALA A 7 -6.26 14.21 -9.19
CA ALA A 7 -7.58 14.04 -9.78
C ALA A 7 -8.64 14.87 -9.05
N ASN A 8 -9.52 15.52 -9.81
CA ASN A 8 -10.66 16.26 -9.30
C ASN A 8 -11.93 15.41 -9.39
N PRO A 9 -12.78 15.33 -8.35
CA PRO A 9 -14.01 14.54 -8.38
C PRO A 9 -14.95 14.92 -9.53
N VAL A 10 -15.02 16.21 -9.90
CA VAL A 10 -15.85 16.72 -10.99
C VAL A 10 -15.45 16.14 -12.35
N ASP A 11 -14.16 15.88 -12.54
CA ASP A 11 -13.64 15.28 -13.77
C ASP A 11 -13.84 13.76 -13.74
N VAL A 12 -13.48 13.11 -12.62
CA VAL A 12 -13.46 11.65 -12.49
C VAL A 12 -14.83 11.01 -12.71
N LYS A 13 -15.91 11.67 -12.29
CA LYS A 13 -17.27 11.15 -12.56
C LYS A 13 -17.58 10.98 -14.04
N THR A 14 -16.85 11.65 -14.93
CA THR A 14 -17.04 11.53 -16.39
C THR A 14 -16.13 10.49 -17.03
N TYR A 15 -15.21 9.89 -16.27
CA TYR A 15 -14.22 8.97 -16.81
C TYR A 15 -14.86 7.64 -17.22
N ASP A 16 -14.42 7.13 -18.37
CA ASP A 16 -14.70 5.77 -18.77
C ASP A 16 -13.79 4.76 -18.02
N THR A 17 -14.05 3.47 -18.22
CA THR A 17 -13.28 2.40 -17.60
C THR A 17 -11.78 2.47 -17.92
N ALA A 18 -11.42 2.80 -19.16
CA ALA A 18 -10.03 2.85 -19.57
C ALA A 18 -9.30 4.00 -18.87
N ARG A 19 -9.96 5.16 -18.73
CA ARG A 19 -9.40 6.32 -18.04
C ARG A 19 -9.28 6.11 -16.54
N LEU A 20 -10.28 5.51 -15.88
CA LEU A 20 -10.19 5.17 -14.46
C LEU A 20 -8.99 4.24 -14.19
N ARG A 21 -8.84 3.19 -15.01
CA ARG A 21 -7.69 2.28 -14.91
C ARG A 21 -6.38 3.01 -15.18
N HIS A 22 -6.31 3.82 -16.23
CA HIS A 22 -5.10 4.56 -16.54
C HIS A 22 -4.70 5.51 -15.41
N ASP A 23 -5.63 6.18 -14.73
CA ASP A 23 -5.25 7.20 -13.75
C ASP A 23 -5.00 6.63 -12.34
N PHE A 24 -5.71 5.57 -11.94
CA PHE A 24 -5.71 5.10 -10.56
C PHE A 24 -5.16 3.69 -10.38
N LEU A 25 -5.27 2.83 -11.39
CA LEU A 25 -4.78 1.45 -11.32
C LEU A 25 -3.27 1.39 -11.60
N VAL A 26 -2.60 0.56 -10.84
CA VAL A 26 -1.18 0.24 -10.97
C VAL A 26 -1.05 -1.26 -11.17
N GLN A 27 -0.70 -1.63 -12.40
CA GLN A 27 -0.52 -3.02 -12.83
C GLN A 27 0.95 -3.37 -12.98
N ASP A 28 1.27 -4.65 -13.16
CA ASP A 28 2.62 -5.17 -13.44
C ASP A 28 3.67 -4.64 -12.44
N LEU A 29 3.34 -4.68 -11.14
CA LEU A 29 4.22 -4.16 -10.08
C LEU A 29 5.46 -5.04 -9.87
N PHE A 30 5.27 -6.36 -9.84
CA PHE A 30 6.34 -7.32 -9.54
C PHE A 30 6.87 -7.96 -10.82
N ASN A 31 7.73 -7.23 -11.53
CA ASN A 31 8.47 -7.77 -12.68
C ASN A 31 9.81 -8.33 -12.23
N ALA A 32 10.18 -9.49 -12.79
CA ALA A 32 11.42 -10.17 -12.42
C ALA A 32 12.60 -9.24 -12.65
N ASN A 33 13.47 -9.11 -11.65
CA ASN A 33 14.70 -8.34 -11.73
C ASN A 33 14.54 -6.84 -11.98
N GLU A 34 13.38 -6.29 -11.58
CA GLU A 34 13.06 -4.88 -11.74
C GLU A 34 12.58 -4.26 -10.42
N ILE A 35 12.83 -2.95 -10.30
CA ILE A 35 12.15 -2.09 -9.34
C ILE A 35 11.20 -1.21 -10.14
N LYS A 36 9.89 -1.41 -9.98
CA LYS A 36 8.89 -0.52 -10.55
C LYS A 36 8.51 0.55 -9.54
N THR A 37 8.41 1.79 -9.99
CA THR A 37 7.98 2.93 -9.16
C THR A 37 6.99 3.82 -9.90
N ILE A 38 5.93 4.21 -9.19
CA ILE A 38 4.87 5.09 -9.64
C ILE A 38 4.81 6.27 -8.68
N TYR A 39 4.94 7.49 -9.21
CA TYR A 39 4.80 8.73 -8.47
C TYR A 39 3.36 9.23 -8.58
N SER A 40 2.61 9.20 -7.49
CA SER A 40 1.34 9.92 -7.42
C SER A 40 1.59 11.36 -7.01
N GLN A 41 1.01 12.33 -7.71
CA GLN A 41 1.03 13.73 -7.27
C GLN A 41 0.09 14.01 -6.09
N ILE A 42 -0.80 13.07 -5.76
CA ILE A 42 -1.61 13.10 -4.54
C ILE A 42 -0.68 12.76 -3.37
N ASP A 43 -0.46 13.74 -2.49
CA ASP A 43 0.52 13.72 -1.39
C ASP A 43 1.96 13.32 -1.76
N ARG A 44 2.27 13.27 -3.06
CA ARG A 44 3.60 12.92 -3.58
C ARG A 44 4.07 11.53 -3.13
N ILE A 45 3.13 10.63 -2.81
CA ILE A 45 3.44 9.25 -2.45
C ILE A 45 4.02 8.52 -3.66
N ILE A 46 5.06 7.72 -3.41
CA ILE A 46 5.59 6.77 -4.39
C ILE A 46 5.12 5.39 -3.98
N ILE A 47 4.55 4.68 -4.94
CA ILE A 47 4.22 3.26 -4.87
C ILE A 47 5.32 2.54 -5.59
N GLY A 48 5.90 1.51 -4.99
CA GLY A 48 6.90 0.72 -5.67
C GLY A 48 6.91 -0.73 -5.26
N ALA A 49 7.55 -1.52 -6.12
CA ALA A 49 7.73 -2.93 -5.92
C ALA A 49 9.10 -3.33 -6.46
N ALA A 50 9.81 -4.19 -5.72
CA ALA A 50 11.06 -4.81 -6.15
C ALA A 50 10.91 -6.32 -6.09
N MET A 51 11.13 -7.01 -7.22
CA MET A 51 11.15 -8.47 -7.29
C MET A 51 12.52 -8.97 -7.78
N PRO A 52 13.55 -8.99 -6.92
CA PRO A 52 14.84 -9.57 -7.27
C PRO A 52 14.71 -11.07 -7.54
N THR A 53 15.43 -11.59 -8.53
CA THR A 53 15.53 -13.04 -8.74
C THR A 53 17.00 -13.46 -8.64
N ASP A 54 17.74 -13.41 -9.75
CA ASP A 54 19.15 -13.82 -9.83
C ASP A 54 20.15 -12.67 -9.62
N LYS A 55 19.69 -11.42 -9.48
CA LYS A 55 20.53 -10.26 -9.18
C LYS A 55 19.98 -9.38 -8.05
N VAL A 56 20.90 -8.69 -7.39
CA VAL A 56 20.61 -7.63 -6.43
C VAL A 56 20.08 -6.41 -7.17
N LEU A 57 18.99 -5.83 -6.68
CA LEU A 57 18.41 -4.59 -7.20
C LEU A 57 18.75 -3.44 -6.28
N THR A 58 19.20 -2.31 -6.84
CA THR A 58 19.51 -1.09 -6.08
C THR A 58 18.44 -0.04 -6.33
N LEU A 59 17.93 0.56 -5.25
CA LEU A 59 16.94 1.62 -5.34
C LEU A 59 17.60 2.96 -5.68
N GLU A 60 17.41 3.40 -6.92
CA GLU A 60 17.97 4.66 -7.39
C GLU A 60 16.98 5.83 -7.22
N ALA A 61 17.50 7.04 -7.08
CA ALA A 61 16.68 8.24 -7.15
C ALA A 61 16.24 8.48 -8.60
N GLY A 62 14.94 8.41 -8.87
CA GLY A 62 14.38 8.83 -10.15
C GLY A 62 14.65 10.32 -10.42
N ALA A 63 14.80 10.70 -11.69
CA ALA A 63 15.02 12.09 -12.11
C ALA A 63 13.91 13.05 -11.61
N GLU A 64 12.70 12.53 -11.42
CA GLU A 64 11.52 13.23 -10.92
C GLU A 64 11.71 13.74 -9.48
N LEU A 65 12.56 13.08 -8.69
CA LEU A 65 12.82 13.47 -7.30
C LEU A 65 13.80 14.63 -7.16
N ARG A 66 14.66 14.85 -8.17
CA ARG A 66 15.76 15.83 -8.12
C ARG A 66 16.58 15.71 -6.82
N ALA A 67 16.83 14.48 -6.40
CA ALA A 67 17.56 14.12 -5.18
C ALA A 67 18.83 13.33 -5.54
N LYS A 68 19.82 13.36 -4.64
CA LYS A 68 21.08 12.60 -4.78
C LYS A 68 20.90 11.10 -4.55
N TYR A 69 19.93 10.74 -3.71
CA TYR A 69 19.55 9.36 -3.37
C TYR A 69 18.08 9.33 -2.96
N PHE A 70 17.46 8.15 -3.03
CA PHE A 70 15.99 8.02 -3.01
C PHE A 70 15.34 8.61 -1.74
N LEU A 71 15.95 8.36 -0.56
CA LEU A 71 15.45 8.83 0.74
C LEU A 71 16.12 10.11 1.25
N GLU A 72 16.71 10.96 0.40
CA GLU A 72 17.30 12.24 0.85
C GLU A 72 16.30 13.11 1.60
N ARG A 73 15.03 13.09 1.19
CA ARG A 73 13.93 13.87 1.78
C ARG A 73 12.63 13.05 1.88
N ARG A 74 12.76 11.74 2.04
CA ARG A 74 11.64 10.79 2.06
C ARG A 74 11.82 9.74 3.12
N GLU A 75 10.72 9.19 3.59
CA GLU A 75 10.66 7.95 4.36
C GLU A 75 10.06 6.83 3.52
N MET A 76 10.20 5.59 3.96
CA MET A 76 9.68 4.43 3.23
C MET A 76 9.27 3.31 4.17
N GLY A 77 8.11 2.70 3.89
CA GLY A 77 7.68 1.45 4.48
C GLY A 77 7.74 0.35 3.44
N ILE A 78 8.28 -0.82 3.81
CA ILE A 78 8.43 -2.00 2.96
C ILE A 78 7.68 -3.16 3.61
N ILE A 79 6.98 -3.96 2.82
CA ILE A 79 6.38 -5.24 3.24
C ILE A 79 6.70 -6.29 2.17
N ASN A 80 7.21 -7.44 2.59
CA ASN A 80 7.44 -8.56 1.69
C ASN A 80 6.19 -9.45 1.57
N ILE A 81 5.71 -9.68 0.35
CA ILE A 81 4.56 -10.57 0.07
C ILE A 81 4.96 -11.81 -0.74
N GLY A 82 6.26 -12.07 -0.91
CA GLY A 82 6.78 -13.22 -1.66
C GLY A 82 7.60 -14.16 -0.79
N GLY A 83 8.54 -14.87 -1.43
CA GLY A 83 9.52 -15.72 -0.77
C GLY A 83 10.50 -14.94 0.11
N LYS A 84 11.47 -15.64 0.69
CA LYS A 84 12.45 -15.01 1.59
C LYS A 84 13.41 -14.12 0.81
N GLY A 85 13.82 -13.02 1.43
CA GLY A 85 14.79 -12.11 0.83
C GLY A 85 15.52 -11.26 1.84
N THR A 86 16.32 -10.32 1.33
CA THR A 86 17.11 -9.41 2.14
C THR A 86 16.96 -8.00 1.61
N VAL A 87 16.68 -7.06 2.52
CA VAL A 87 16.85 -5.63 2.28
C VAL A 87 18.12 -5.18 2.97
N THR A 88 19.06 -4.58 2.24
CA THR A 88 20.26 -3.98 2.83
C THR A 88 20.11 -2.46 2.82
N VAL A 89 20.25 -1.83 3.99
CA VAL A 89 20.20 -0.37 4.12
C VAL A 89 21.55 0.11 4.65
N ASP A 90 22.25 0.93 3.87
CA ASP A 90 23.57 1.49 4.19
C ASP A 90 24.56 0.43 4.73
N GLY A 91 24.58 -0.74 4.07
CA GLY A 91 25.45 -1.87 4.41
C GLY A 91 24.93 -2.80 5.51
N LYS A 92 23.80 -2.48 6.18
CA LYS A 92 23.17 -3.37 7.15
C LYS A 92 22.08 -4.22 6.50
N ALA A 93 22.27 -5.53 6.52
CA ALA A 93 21.32 -6.51 6.00
C ALA A 93 20.17 -6.81 6.99
N TYR A 94 18.96 -6.92 6.45
CA TYR A 94 17.75 -7.31 7.15
C TYR A 94 17.10 -8.45 6.38
N GLU A 95 16.96 -9.62 7.02
CA GLU A 95 16.35 -10.80 6.42
C GLU A 95 14.83 -10.75 6.58
N PHE A 96 14.12 -10.80 5.46
CA PHE A 96 12.66 -10.81 5.40
C PHE A 96 12.15 -12.22 5.13
N LYS A 97 11.13 -12.59 5.88
CA LYS A 97 10.19 -13.68 5.58
C LYS A 97 8.94 -13.09 4.94
N TYR A 98 8.02 -13.99 4.60
CA TYR A 98 6.69 -13.60 4.15
C TYR A 98 5.98 -12.74 5.20
N ARG A 99 5.44 -11.60 4.77
CA ARG A 99 4.76 -10.56 5.57
C ARG A 99 5.61 -9.84 6.61
N ASP A 100 6.94 -10.02 6.62
CA ASP A 100 7.81 -9.12 7.38
C ASP A 100 7.76 -7.71 6.79
N GLY A 101 7.85 -6.71 7.66
CA GLY A 101 7.81 -5.30 7.30
C GLY A 101 9.05 -4.54 7.78
N MET A 102 9.22 -3.32 7.29
CA MET A 102 10.29 -2.44 7.71
C MET A 102 9.95 -0.99 7.43
N TYR A 103 10.29 -0.11 8.36
CA TYR A 103 10.35 1.33 8.14
C TYR A 103 11.80 1.76 7.94
N VAL A 104 12.04 2.59 6.93
CA VAL A 104 13.32 3.23 6.63
C VAL A 104 13.15 4.74 6.69
N GLY A 105 13.82 5.37 7.65
CA GLY A 105 13.73 6.81 7.86
C GLY A 105 14.49 7.63 6.82
N MET A 106 14.17 8.92 6.79
CA MET A 106 14.86 9.91 5.95
C MET A 106 16.38 9.91 6.16
N GLY A 107 17.12 9.93 5.06
CA GLY A 107 18.57 10.08 5.04
C GLY A 107 19.35 8.82 4.66
N ALA A 108 18.70 7.64 4.62
CA ALA A 108 19.33 6.41 4.13
C ALA A 108 19.71 6.55 2.65
N LYS A 109 20.94 6.14 2.29
CA LYS A 109 21.53 6.46 0.99
C LYS A 109 21.48 5.29 0.02
N GLU A 110 21.88 4.12 0.48
CA GLU A 110 21.95 2.92 -0.34
C GLU A 110 20.96 1.88 0.19
N ILE A 111 20.02 1.49 -0.68
CA ILE A 111 19.02 0.47 -0.38
C ILE A 111 19.06 -0.56 -1.49
N THR A 112 19.28 -1.82 -1.13
CA THR A 112 19.30 -2.93 -2.08
C THR A 112 18.37 -4.06 -1.66
N PHE A 113 17.86 -4.77 -2.65
CA PHE A 113 16.93 -5.89 -2.50
C PHE A 113 17.52 -7.14 -3.13
N ALA A 114 17.43 -8.26 -2.43
CA ALA A 114 17.84 -9.57 -2.93
C ALA A 114 16.83 -10.65 -2.52
N SER A 115 16.70 -11.69 -3.34
CA SER A 115 15.95 -12.91 -2.99
C SER A 115 16.89 -13.97 -2.45
N ALA A 116 16.42 -14.77 -1.50
CA ALA A 116 17.17 -15.92 -1.00
C ALA A 116 17.14 -17.10 -1.99
N ASP A 117 16.06 -17.20 -2.78
CA ASP A 117 15.86 -18.21 -3.82
C ASP A 117 15.23 -17.55 -5.05
N ALA A 118 15.82 -17.73 -6.24
CA ALA A 118 15.30 -17.16 -7.47
C ALA A 118 14.02 -17.87 -7.97
N SER A 119 13.77 -19.11 -7.53
CA SER A 119 12.57 -19.89 -7.86
C SER A 119 11.36 -19.57 -6.97
N ASP A 120 11.61 -18.95 -5.81
CA ASP A 120 10.61 -18.40 -4.90
C ASP A 120 11.03 -16.97 -4.50
N PRO A 121 10.92 -16.00 -5.43
CA PRO A 121 11.48 -14.68 -5.21
C PRO A 121 10.70 -13.90 -4.15
N ALA A 122 11.44 -13.10 -3.38
CA ALA A 122 10.86 -12.06 -2.54
C ALA A 122 10.16 -11.01 -3.40
N LYS A 123 9.03 -10.50 -2.89
CA LYS A 123 8.21 -9.47 -3.53
C LYS A 123 8.05 -8.32 -2.56
N PHE A 124 8.97 -7.36 -2.62
CA PHE A 124 9.00 -6.22 -1.72
C PHE A 124 8.10 -5.12 -2.24
N TYR A 125 6.90 -4.97 -1.68
CA TYR A 125 6.06 -3.79 -1.89
C TYR A 125 6.52 -2.67 -0.97
N PHE A 126 6.51 -1.43 -1.45
CA PHE A 126 6.84 -0.29 -0.62
C PHE A 126 6.03 0.96 -0.97
N ASN A 127 5.74 1.76 0.07
CA ASN A 127 5.27 3.12 -0.07
C ASN A 127 6.30 4.10 0.47
N SER A 128 6.53 5.19 -0.24
CA SER A 128 7.45 6.24 0.18
C SER A 128 6.79 7.62 0.12
N ALA A 129 6.91 8.35 1.23
CA ALA A 129 6.33 9.67 1.40
C ALA A 129 7.43 10.72 1.64
N PRO A 130 7.21 12.01 1.34
CA PRO A 130 8.08 13.08 1.80
C PRO A 130 8.27 13.03 3.32
N ALA A 131 9.48 13.29 3.79
CA ALA A 131 9.79 13.31 5.22
C ALA A 131 10.61 14.56 5.55
N HIS A 132 10.40 15.09 6.76
CA HIS A 132 11.07 16.30 7.25
C HIS A 132 11.83 16.07 8.55
N LYS A 133 11.74 14.85 9.10
CA LYS A 133 12.44 14.39 10.28
C LYS A 133 12.97 12.99 10.01
N THR A 134 14.19 12.71 10.48
CA THR A 134 14.72 11.35 10.48
C THR A 134 14.21 10.62 11.71
N TYR A 135 13.48 9.53 11.48
CA TYR A 135 13.18 8.51 12.49
C TYR A 135 14.07 7.28 12.27
N PRO A 136 14.30 6.45 13.31
CA PRO A 136 15.17 5.29 13.17
C PRO A 136 14.58 4.24 12.21
N THR A 137 15.45 3.55 11.47
CA THR A 137 15.06 2.37 10.69
C THR A 137 14.64 1.24 11.63
N VAL A 138 13.45 0.68 11.41
CA VAL A 138 12.84 -0.39 12.24
C VAL A 138 12.45 -1.56 11.36
N PHE A 139 12.94 -2.75 11.70
CA PHE A 139 12.45 -4.01 11.12
C PHE A 139 11.28 -4.52 11.96
N ILE A 140 10.28 -5.12 11.32
CA ILE A 140 9.00 -5.49 11.92
C ILE A 140 8.72 -6.96 11.58
N ASP A 141 8.92 -7.85 12.56
CA ASP A 141 8.33 -9.19 12.53
C ASP A 141 6.88 -9.07 13.03
N PRO A 142 5.85 -9.27 12.19
CA PRO A 142 4.46 -8.98 12.56
C PRO A 142 3.96 -9.83 13.73
N GLU A 143 4.53 -11.01 13.93
CA GLU A 143 4.10 -11.89 15.02
C GLU A 143 4.67 -11.44 16.36
N LYS A 144 5.88 -10.88 16.35
CA LYS A 144 6.58 -10.45 17.56
C LYS A 144 6.39 -8.96 17.90
N ASP A 145 6.47 -8.09 16.90
CA ASP A 145 6.73 -6.66 17.11
C ASP A 145 5.47 -5.78 17.00
N ILE A 146 4.41 -6.25 16.32
CA ILE A 146 3.13 -5.53 16.29
C ILE A 146 2.44 -5.65 17.65
N LEU A 147 2.06 -4.51 18.23
CA LEU A 147 1.44 -4.45 19.55
C LEU A 147 0.04 -5.10 19.52
N PRO A 148 -0.41 -5.75 20.62
CA PRO A 148 -1.71 -6.43 20.65
C PRO A 148 -2.90 -5.56 20.23
N GLN A 149 -2.94 -4.29 20.63
CA GLN A 149 -4.00 -3.35 20.25
C GLN A 149 -4.02 -3.00 18.74
N ASN A 150 -2.93 -3.30 18.03
CA ASN A 150 -2.79 -3.09 16.59
C ASN A 150 -2.97 -4.40 15.79
N LYS A 151 -3.32 -5.50 16.47
CA LYS A 151 -3.79 -6.77 15.90
C LYS A 151 -5.28 -6.88 16.17
N LEU A 152 -6.10 -6.54 15.19
CA LEU A 152 -7.55 -6.50 15.35
C LEU A 152 -8.21 -7.62 14.56
N GLU A 153 -9.23 -8.24 15.14
CA GLU A 153 -10.15 -9.14 14.44
C GLU A 153 -11.52 -8.47 14.44
N LEU A 154 -12.03 -8.21 13.24
CA LEU A 154 -13.22 -7.38 13.04
C LEU A 154 -14.19 -8.06 12.07
N GLY A 155 -15.45 -7.64 12.12
CA GLY A 155 -16.49 -8.12 11.21
C GLY A 155 -17.03 -9.50 11.58
N THR A 156 -17.91 -10.00 10.72
CA THR A 156 -18.57 -11.30 10.85
C THR A 156 -18.67 -12.00 9.50
N LEU A 157 -18.89 -13.31 9.52
CA LEU A 157 -19.11 -14.07 8.29
C LEU A 157 -20.45 -13.69 7.65
N GLU A 158 -21.46 -13.41 8.48
CA GLU A 158 -22.82 -13.02 8.06
C GLU A 158 -22.83 -11.71 7.28
N ASP A 159 -21.98 -10.76 7.66
CA ASP A 159 -21.77 -9.49 6.94
C ASP A 159 -20.75 -9.62 5.78
N ALA A 160 -20.22 -10.84 5.57
CA ALA A 160 -19.18 -11.16 4.61
C ALA A 160 -17.93 -10.25 4.72
N ASN A 161 -17.56 -9.85 5.94
CA ASN A 161 -16.47 -8.94 6.21
C ASN A 161 -15.55 -9.37 7.38
N HIS A 162 -15.59 -10.63 7.81
CA HIS A 162 -14.69 -11.17 8.83
C HIS A 162 -13.23 -11.09 8.38
N ARG A 163 -12.40 -10.41 9.16
CA ARG A 163 -11.04 -10.03 8.76
C ARG A 163 -10.10 -9.79 9.93
N ILE A 164 -8.82 -10.01 9.68
CA ILE A 164 -7.71 -9.79 10.60
C ILE A 164 -6.86 -8.63 10.10
N LEU A 165 -6.72 -7.58 10.90
CA LEU A 165 -5.91 -6.40 10.63
C LEU A 165 -4.62 -6.47 11.45
N ARG A 166 -3.51 -6.16 10.80
CA ARG A 166 -2.20 -5.95 11.42
C ARG A 166 -1.71 -4.58 10.98
N LYS A 167 -1.66 -3.61 11.90
CA LYS A 167 -1.11 -2.27 11.60
C LYS A 167 0.41 -2.32 11.81
N TYR A 168 1.21 -1.97 10.81
CA TYR A 168 2.67 -2.11 10.82
C TYR A 168 3.36 -0.79 11.20
N ILE A 169 3.00 0.28 10.50
CA ILE A 169 3.57 1.62 10.70
C ILE A 169 2.43 2.54 11.07
N LEU A 170 2.47 3.09 12.28
CA LEU A 170 1.50 4.04 12.83
C LEU A 170 2.04 4.63 14.15
N PRO A 171 1.55 5.82 14.56
CA PRO A 171 1.93 6.44 15.82
C PRO A 171 1.80 5.50 17.03
N GLY A 172 2.78 5.52 17.93
CA GLY A 172 2.80 4.67 19.11
C GLY A 172 3.26 3.23 18.89
N GLN A 173 3.56 2.84 17.65
CA GLN A 173 4.22 1.56 17.33
C GLN A 173 5.54 1.77 16.57
N VAL A 174 5.47 2.40 15.39
CA VAL A 174 6.65 2.79 14.60
C VAL A 174 6.45 4.23 14.18
N GLU A 175 7.26 5.12 14.75
CA GLU A 175 7.20 6.55 14.47
C GLU A 175 7.63 6.85 13.03
N SER A 176 6.82 7.65 12.34
CA SER A 176 7.03 8.12 10.98
C SER A 176 6.67 9.62 10.88
N CYS A 177 6.96 10.27 9.75
CA CYS A 177 6.52 11.66 9.53
C CYS A 177 5.04 11.73 9.18
N GLN A 178 4.59 10.85 8.30
CA GLN A 178 3.20 10.81 7.82
C GLN A 178 2.79 9.43 7.33
N LEU A 179 3.74 8.56 6.97
CA LEU A 179 3.42 7.26 6.41
C LEU A 179 2.83 6.32 7.46
N GLU A 180 1.67 5.78 7.16
CA GLU A 180 1.04 4.67 7.89
C GLU A 180 0.84 3.49 6.94
N MET A 181 1.00 2.27 7.45
CA MET A 181 0.84 1.06 6.64
C MET A 181 0.33 -0.11 7.47
N GLY A 182 -0.41 -1.02 6.83
CA GLY A 182 -0.76 -2.29 7.43
C GLY A 182 -1.24 -3.34 6.42
N ILE A 183 -1.46 -4.56 6.91
CA ILE A 183 -2.07 -5.65 6.16
C ILE A 183 -3.42 -5.96 6.77
N THR A 184 -4.40 -6.19 5.91
CA THR A 184 -5.68 -6.80 6.28
C THR A 184 -5.86 -8.07 5.48
N SER A 185 -6.21 -9.16 6.15
CA SER A 185 -6.53 -10.45 5.54
C SER A 185 -7.98 -10.80 5.80
N LEU A 186 -8.72 -11.16 4.76
CA LEU A 186 -10.10 -11.58 4.87
C LEU A 186 -10.17 -13.08 5.12
N GLU A 187 -11.04 -13.48 6.05
CA GLU A 187 -11.28 -14.89 6.34
C GLU A 187 -12.11 -15.54 5.21
N PRO A 188 -11.96 -16.87 4.99
CA PRO A 188 -12.74 -17.58 3.98
C PRO A 188 -14.25 -17.33 4.09
N GLY A 189 -14.88 -16.98 2.98
CA GLY A 189 -16.30 -16.63 2.91
C GLY A 189 -16.57 -15.13 3.10
N SER A 190 -15.58 -14.34 3.52
CA SER A 190 -15.66 -12.88 3.55
C SER A 190 -15.02 -12.26 2.31
N VAL A 191 -15.66 -11.23 1.78
CA VAL A 191 -15.27 -10.58 0.52
C VAL A 191 -15.22 -9.05 0.62
N TRP A 192 -15.81 -8.46 1.67
CA TRP A 192 -15.84 -7.02 1.86
C TRP A 192 -14.69 -6.51 2.73
N ASN A 193 -13.98 -5.51 2.23
CA ASN A 193 -13.17 -4.61 3.05
C ASN A 193 -13.87 -3.25 3.21
N THR A 194 -13.49 -2.51 4.27
CA THR A 194 -13.91 -1.11 4.50
C THR A 194 -15.40 -0.86 4.21
N MET A 195 -16.27 -1.69 4.81
CA MET A 195 -17.72 -1.55 4.70
C MET A 195 -18.33 -1.61 6.12
N PRO A 196 -19.04 -0.57 6.58
CA PRO A 196 -19.30 0.72 5.91
C PRO A 196 -18.01 1.47 5.55
N CYS A 197 -18.05 2.24 4.45
CA CYS A 197 -16.90 2.98 3.95
C CYS A 197 -16.82 4.39 4.57
N HIS A 198 -15.75 5.11 4.24
CA HIS A 198 -15.50 6.48 4.69
C HIS A 198 -14.69 7.24 3.65
N THR A 199 -14.59 8.56 3.84
CA THR A 199 -13.60 9.43 3.19
C THR A 199 -12.73 10.09 4.25
N HIS A 200 -11.63 10.73 3.83
CA HIS A 200 -10.83 11.57 4.73
C HIS A 200 -10.12 12.68 3.93
N ASP A 201 -10.62 13.92 4.04
CA ASP A 201 -10.09 15.05 3.24
C ASP A 201 -8.62 15.39 3.52
N ARG A 202 -8.09 14.98 4.69
CA ARG A 202 -6.73 15.32 5.16
C ARG A 202 -5.68 14.27 4.82
N ARG A 203 -6.10 13.12 4.27
CA ARG A 203 -5.22 11.97 3.97
C ARG A 203 -5.59 11.34 2.64
N MET A 204 -4.70 10.51 2.10
CA MET A 204 -4.96 9.69 0.91
C MET A 204 -4.46 8.28 1.18
N GLU A 205 -5.03 7.29 0.48
CA GLU A 205 -4.64 5.89 0.63
C GLU A 205 -4.23 5.25 -0.69
N VAL A 206 -3.41 4.20 -0.59
CA VAL A 206 -3.08 3.28 -1.67
C VAL A 206 -3.31 1.86 -1.18
N TYR A 207 -4.00 1.05 -1.99
CA TYR A 207 -4.30 -0.34 -1.69
C TYR A 207 -3.58 -1.25 -2.67
N LEU A 208 -2.81 -2.23 -2.19
CA LEU A 208 -2.31 -3.36 -2.98
C LEU A 208 -3.10 -4.61 -2.61
N TYR A 209 -3.78 -5.23 -3.58
CA TYR A 209 -4.48 -6.51 -3.38
C TYR A 209 -3.56 -7.69 -3.73
N PHE A 210 -3.53 -8.72 -2.90
CA PHE A 210 -2.71 -9.92 -3.10
C PHE A 210 -3.37 -11.15 -2.47
N GLU A 211 -2.84 -12.35 -2.75
CA GLU A 211 -3.52 -13.63 -2.46
C GLU A 211 -4.91 -13.73 -3.14
N VAL A 212 -5.08 -13.06 -4.28
CA VAL A 212 -6.28 -13.19 -5.11
C VAL A 212 -6.06 -14.37 -6.06
N PRO A 213 -6.93 -15.40 -6.07
CA PRO A 213 -6.81 -16.50 -7.03
C PRO A 213 -6.82 -16.02 -8.48
N GLU A 214 -6.15 -16.75 -9.38
CA GLU A 214 -6.02 -16.39 -10.81
C GLU A 214 -7.37 -16.18 -11.52
N ASN A 215 -8.40 -16.94 -11.12
CA ASN A 215 -9.76 -16.85 -11.64
C ASN A 215 -10.71 -15.99 -10.78
N ALA A 216 -10.15 -15.20 -9.87
CA ALA A 216 -10.89 -14.29 -9.01
C ALA A 216 -10.57 -12.82 -9.34
N ALA A 217 -11.46 -11.93 -8.94
CA ALA A 217 -11.28 -10.50 -9.10
C ALA A 217 -11.76 -9.73 -7.87
N VAL A 218 -11.15 -8.57 -7.66
CA VAL A 218 -11.55 -7.57 -6.67
C VAL A 218 -12.23 -6.42 -7.41
N PHE A 219 -13.42 -6.04 -6.95
CA PHE A 219 -14.14 -4.85 -7.37
C PHE A 219 -13.83 -3.74 -6.37
N HIS A 220 -12.78 -2.96 -6.66
CA HIS A 220 -12.43 -1.82 -5.83
C HIS A 220 -13.36 -0.66 -6.14
N TYR A 221 -14.13 -0.24 -5.15
CA TYR A 221 -15.01 0.92 -5.20
C TYR A 221 -14.25 2.19 -4.80
N MET A 222 -14.41 3.20 -5.64
CA MET A 222 -13.85 4.53 -5.49
C MET A 222 -14.89 5.58 -5.90
N GLY A 223 -14.57 6.87 -5.83
CA GLY A 223 -15.52 7.94 -6.13
C GLY A 223 -15.99 8.67 -4.88
N GLU A 224 -16.64 9.82 -5.06
CA GLU A 224 -17.41 10.43 -3.97
C GLU A 224 -18.54 9.46 -3.55
N PRO A 225 -18.98 9.47 -2.27
CA PRO A 225 -20.03 8.56 -1.79
C PRO A 225 -21.31 8.53 -2.64
N THR A 226 -21.65 9.64 -3.29
CA THR A 226 -22.86 9.81 -4.10
C THR A 226 -22.63 9.66 -5.61
N GLU A 227 -21.43 9.25 -6.03
CA GLU A 227 -21.04 9.08 -7.44
C GLU A 227 -19.97 7.99 -7.56
N THR A 228 -20.25 6.81 -7.00
CA THR A 228 -19.23 5.75 -6.93
C THR A 228 -18.90 5.19 -8.31
N ARG A 229 -17.68 4.71 -8.45
CA ARG A 229 -17.14 3.98 -9.59
C ARG A 229 -16.45 2.73 -9.07
N HIS A 230 -16.07 1.85 -9.98
CA HIS A 230 -15.25 0.71 -9.60
C HIS A 230 -14.14 0.47 -10.61
N ILE A 231 -13.08 -0.17 -10.11
CA ILE A 231 -12.00 -0.72 -10.90
C ILE A 231 -11.96 -2.22 -10.61
N ILE A 232 -12.07 -3.04 -11.65
CA ILE A 232 -11.83 -4.48 -11.55
C ILE A 232 -10.32 -4.70 -11.49
N MET A 233 -9.88 -5.36 -10.44
CA MET A 233 -8.48 -5.63 -10.12
C MET A 233 -8.23 -7.13 -9.94
N HIS A 234 -6.99 -7.53 -10.18
CA HIS A 234 -6.50 -8.90 -10.01
C HIS A 234 -5.37 -8.95 -8.98
N ASN A 235 -4.79 -10.13 -8.81
CA ASN A 235 -3.70 -10.36 -7.88
C ASN A 235 -2.52 -9.42 -8.15
N GLU A 236 -1.96 -8.86 -7.09
CA GLU A 236 -0.75 -8.03 -7.09
C GLU A 236 -0.89 -6.69 -7.85
N GLU A 237 -2.12 -6.20 -8.00
CA GLU A 237 -2.41 -4.86 -8.51
C GLU A 237 -2.68 -3.88 -7.36
N ALA A 238 -2.26 -2.62 -7.54
CA ALA A 238 -2.50 -1.54 -6.59
C ALA A 238 -3.40 -0.44 -7.15
N VAL A 239 -4.06 0.31 -6.27
CA VAL A 239 -4.95 1.42 -6.65
C VAL A 239 -4.73 2.62 -5.75
N ILE A 240 -4.71 3.80 -6.36
CA ILE A 240 -4.59 5.11 -5.70
C ILE A 240 -5.99 5.62 -5.35
N SER A 241 -6.24 5.92 -4.08
CA SER A 241 -7.46 6.56 -3.59
C SER A 241 -7.19 8.03 -3.23
N PRO A 242 -7.69 9.01 -4.01
CA PRO A 242 -7.67 10.41 -3.62
C PRO A 242 -8.48 10.69 -2.34
N SER A 243 -8.15 11.76 -1.60
CA SER A 243 -8.79 12.10 -0.31
C SER A 243 -10.32 12.20 -0.32
N TRP A 244 -10.88 12.70 -1.43
CA TRP A 244 -12.33 12.85 -1.64
C TRP A 244 -13.04 11.53 -2.00
N SER A 245 -12.27 10.48 -2.28
CA SER A 245 -12.77 9.18 -2.73
C SER A 245 -12.99 8.26 -1.55
N ILE A 246 -14.03 7.43 -1.61
CA ILE A 246 -14.09 6.22 -0.80
C ILE A 246 -13.01 5.22 -1.26
N HIS A 247 -12.71 4.26 -0.42
CA HIS A 247 -11.88 3.09 -0.73
C HIS A 247 -12.46 1.87 -0.03
N SER A 248 -13.28 1.14 -0.78
CA SER A 248 -13.86 -0.13 -0.33
C SER A 248 -13.72 -1.15 -1.45
N ALA A 249 -13.91 -2.43 -1.15
CA ALA A 249 -13.85 -3.48 -2.15
C ALA A 249 -14.71 -4.67 -1.75
N SER A 250 -15.32 -5.28 -2.76
CA SER A 250 -15.83 -6.64 -2.70
C SER A 250 -15.03 -7.51 -3.66
N ALA A 251 -15.06 -8.84 -3.51
CA ALA A 251 -14.34 -9.74 -4.41
C ALA A 251 -15.10 -11.05 -4.62
N THR A 252 -14.61 -11.86 -5.55
CA THR A 252 -15.15 -13.19 -5.82
C THR A 252 -14.50 -14.29 -4.96
N HIS A 253 -13.52 -13.94 -4.11
CA HIS A 253 -12.86 -14.82 -3.16
C HIS A 253 -12.34 -14.01 -1.95
N ALA A 254 -11.94 -14.69 -0.88
CA ALA A 254 -11.16 -14.03 0.17
C ALA A 254 -9.78 -13.62 -0.38
N TYR A 255 -9.22 -12.54 0.15
CA TYR A 255 -7.95 -11.97 -0.29
C TYR A 255 -7.27 -11.25 0.88
N SER A 256 -6.02 -10.85 0.66
CA SER A 256 -5.32 -9.92 1.54
C SER A 256 -5.05 -8.61 0.81
N PHE A 257 -4.87 -7.53 1.57
CA PHE A 257 -4.43 -6.27 1.00
C PHE A 257 -3.49 -5.52 1.95
N ILE A 258 -2.55 -4.79 1.36
CA ILE A 258 -1.77 -3.77 2.06
C ILE A 258 -2.47 -2.44 1.82
N TRP A 259 -2.70 -1.69 2.89
CA TRP A 259 -3.06 -0.28 2.82
C TRP A 259 -1.86 0.55 3.23
N GLY A 260 -1.63 1.64 2.49
CA GLY A 260 -0.64 2.66 2.81
C GLY A 260 -1.31 4.03 2.78
N MET A 261 -1.17 4.79 3.85
CA MET A 261 -1.82 6.09 4.04
C MET A 261 -0.78 7.17 4.32
N VAL A 262 -1.01 8.36 3.78
CA VAL A 262 -0.20 9.57 4.03
C VAL A 262 -1.12 10.78 4.07
N GLY A 263 -0.65 11.91 4.61
CA GLY A 263 -1.41 13.15 4.61
C GLY A 263 -0.94 14.14 5.65
N GLU A 264 -1.82 15.09 6.00
CA GLU A 264 -1.55 16.16 6.96
C GLU A 264 -1.43 15.65 8.40
N ASN A 265 -2.19 14.62 8.76
CA ASN A 265 -2.20 14.03 10.08
C ASN A 265 -2.14 12.50 10.01
N GLN A 266 -1.91 11.88 11.17
CA GLN A 266 -1.92 10.42 11.37
C GLN A 266 -3.00 10.03 12.40
N ASP A 267 -4.05 10.86 12.53
CA ASP A 267 -5.18 10.54 13.39
C ASP A 267 -6.08 9.57 12.64
N PHE A 268 -5.95 8.29 12.96
CA PHE A 268 -6.66 7.23 12.24
C PHE A 268 -8.18 7.38 12.36
N ASP A 269 -8.69 7.94 13.45
CA ASP A 269 -10.13 8.07 13.72
C ASP A 269 -10.74 9.33 13.07
N ASP A 270 -9.92 10.21 12.51
CA ASP A 270 -10.32 11.44 11.83
C ASP A 270 -10.85 11.15 10.42
N MET A 271 -12.03 10.54 10.33
CA MET A 271 -12.67 10.10 9.08
C MET A 271 -14.15 10.48 9.01
N ASP A 272 -14.66 10.65 7.79
CA ASP A 272 -16.07 10.92 7.52
C ASP A 272 -16.78 9.61 7.13
N GLY A 273 -17.39 8.96 8.13
CA GLY A 273 -18.13 7.71 7.92
C GLY A 273 -19.35 7.88 7.02
N VAL A 274 -19.58 6.91 6.12
CA VAL A 274 -20.69 6.92 5.17
C VAL A 274 -21.69 5.82 5.51
N ASP A 275 -22.93 6.21 5.75
CA ASP A 275 -24.05 5.28 5.89
C ASP A 275 -24.29 4.54 4.55
N ILE A 276 -24.34 3.20 4.57
CA ILE A 276 -24.45 2.37 3.35
C ILE A 276 -25.69 2.74 2.50
N LYS A 277 -26.80 3.13 3.13
CA LYS A 277 -28.04 3.56 2.46
C LYS A 277 -27.87 4.84 1.62
N ASP A 278 -26.83 5.63 1.88
CA ASP A 278 -26.58 6.91 1.24
C ASP A 278 -25.61 6.79 0.05
N LEU A 279 -24.96 5.63 -0.12
CA LEU A 279 -24.11 5.33 -1.28
C LEU A 279 -24.89 5.29 -2.59
N ARG A 280 -24.27 5.73 -3.69
CA ARG A 280 -24.85 5.73 -5.05
C ARG A 280 -23.90 5.20 -6.10
#